data_AF-A0A9D2DIM1-F1
#
_entry.id   AF-A0A9D2DIM1-F1
#
_cell.length_a   1.000
_cell.length_b   1.000
_cell.length_c   1.000
_cell.angle_alpha   90.00
_cell.angle_beta   90.00
_cell.angle_gamma   90.00
#
_symmetry.space_group_name_H-M   'P 1'
#
loop_
_entity.id
_entity.type
_entity.pdbx_description
1 polymer ?
#
loop_
_entity_poly.entity_id
_entity_poly.type
_entity_poly.pdbx_seq_one_letter_code
_entity_poly.pdbx_strand_id
1 'polypeptide(L)' 'MDSPIRTVLGPDGMHMEQEFGTMRWDVMTGEMSTVFGAPGDGLRMVTRPNGETVTEQQVGNVRFSPDRGTETIF' A
#
# COMPACT_ATOMS: atom_id res chain seq x y z
N MET A 1 -11.45 2.57 10.06
CA MET A 1 -11.09 1.23 10.59
C MET A 1 -9.64 1.06 10.22
N ASP A 2 -8.78 0.89 11.21
CA ASP A 2 -7.33 1.00 11.00
C ASP A 2 -6.76 -0.38 10.73
N SER A 3 -5.81 -0.45 9.79
CA SER A 3 -5.07 -1.69 9.58
C SER A 3 -3.94 -1.78 10.63
N PRO A 4 -3.68 -2.97 11.19
CA PRO A 4 -2.46 -3.17 11.96
C PRO A 4 -1.23 -2.93 11.06
N ILE A 5 -0.07 -2.73 11.68
CA ILE A 5 1.20 -2.75 10.97
C ILE A 5 1.32 -4.11 10.26
N ARG A 6 1.61 -4.07 8.96
CA ARG A 6 1.78 -5.26 8.11
C ARG A 6 3.14 -5.25 7.44
N THR A 7 3.68 -6.43 7.20
CA THR A 7 4.94 -6.59 6.47
C THR A 7 4.62 -6.80 5.01
N VAL A 8 5.30 -6.09 4.13
CA VAL A 8 5.11 -6.18 2.68
C VAL A 8 6.44 -6.55 2.04
N LEU A 9 6.41 -7.57 1.19
CA LEU A 9 7.54 -7.99 0.37
C LEU A 9 7.25 -7.66 -1.09
N GLY A 10 8.05 -6.77 -1.67
CA GLY A 10 7.96 -6.34 -3.05
C GLY A 10 9.30 -6.42 -3.79
N PRO A 11 9.36 -5.94 -5.04
CA PRO A 11 10.58 -5.91 -5.86
C PRO A 11 11.70 -5.03 -5.29
N ASP A 12 11.35 -4.04 -4.48
CA ASP A 12 12.27 -3.14 -3.76
C ASP A 12 12.78 -3.72 -2.43
N GLY A 13 12.21 -4.86 -2.01
CA GLY A 13 12.56 -5.56 -0.78
C GLY A 13 11.40 -5.61 0.21
N MET A 14 11.73 -5.74 1.48
CA MET A 14 10.75 -5.82 2.57
C MET A 14 10.60 -4.46 3.23
N HIS A 15 9.35 -4.00 3.40
CA HIS A 15 9.01 -2.82 4.19
C HIS A 15 7.83 -3.11 5.14
N MET A 16 7.58 -2.17 6.05
CA MET A 16 6.45 -2.25 6.97
C MET A 16 5.53 -1.07 6.69
N GLU A 17 4.24 -1.33 6.57
CA GLU A 17 3.26 -0.27 6.35
C GLU A 17 2.10 -0.32 7.35
N GLN A 18 1.53 0.85 7.62
CA GLN A 18 0.33 0.99 8.43
C GLN A 18 -0.68 1.85 7.68
N GLU A 19 -1.96 1.48 7.73
CA GLU A 19 -3.04 2.23 7.07
C GLU A 19 -4.02 2.76 8.13
N PHE A 20 -4.22 4.08 8.16
CA PHE A 20 -5.16 4.79 9.04
C PHE A 20 -5.97 5.78 8.21
N GLY A 21 -7.29 5.62 8.19
CA GLY A 21 -8.16 6.41 7.30
C GLY A 21 -7.74 6.24 5.83
N THR A 22 -7.43 7.35 5.16
CA THR A 22 -6.92 7.37 3.78
C THR A 22 -5.40 7.47 3.70
N MET A 23 -4.68 7.29 4.80
CA MET A 23 -3.21 7.41 4.83
C MET A 23 -2.60 6.02 4.92
N ARG A 24 -1.61 5.75 4.08
CA ARG A 24 -0.74 4.58 4.19
C ARG A 24 0.68 5.05 4.40
N TRP A 25 1.23 4.70 5.55
CA TRP A 25 2.54 5.10 6.02
C TRP A 25 3.53 3.95 5.85
N ASP A 26 4.68 4.21 5.22
CA ASP A 26 5.84 3.33 5.31
C ASP A 26 6.57 3.62 6.62
N VAL A 27 6.57 2.66 7.53
CA VAL A 27 7.10 2.78 8.89
C VAL A 27 8.63 2.95 8.89
N MET A 28 9.31 2.43 7.88
CA MET A 28 10.78 2.43 7.81
C MET A 28 11.32 3.73 7.23
N THR A 29 10.66 4.27 6.21
CA THR A 29 11.11 5.49 5.51
C THR A 29 10.42 6.76 6.00
N GLY A 30 9.24 6.61 6.61
CA GLY A 30 8.39 7.74 7.00
C GLY A 30 7.62 8.36 5.84
N GLU A 31 7.62 7.72 4.67
CA GLU A 31 6.87 8.21 3.52
C GLU A 31 5.37 7.90 3.66
N MET A 32 4.53 8.83 3.19
CA MET A 32 3.09 8.70 3.26
C MET A 32 2.46 8.73 1.86
N SER A 33 1.63 7.73 1.57
CA SER A 33 0.72 7.73 0.44
C SER A 33 -0.71 8.02 0.89
N THR A 34 -1.49 8.66 0.02
CA THR A 34 -2.95 8.76 0.19
C THR A 34 -3.62 7.61 -0.56
N VAL A 35 -4.50 6.86 0.10
CA VAL A 35 -5.22 5.71 -0.44
C VAL A 35 -6.72 6.02 -0.42
N PHE A 36 -7.36 5.93 -1.58
CA PHE A 36 -8.81 6.01 -1.73
C PHE A 36 -9.38 4.60 -1.97
N GLY A 37 -10.29 4.20 -1.08
CA GLY A 37 -10.81 2.84 -0.96
C GLY A 37 -10.55 2.30 0.45
N ALA A 38 -11.36 1.35 0.90
CA ALA A 38 -11.24 0.74 2.22
C ALA A 38 -10.21 -0.40 2.22
N PRO A 39 -9.51 -0.64 3.34
CA PRO A 39 -8.73 -1.85 3.54
C PRO A 39 -9.51 -3.12 3.19
N GLY A 40 -8.94 -3.98 2.35
CA GLY A 40 -9.58 -5.15 1.76
C GLY A 40 -10.28 -4.92 0.42
N ASP A 41 -10.51 -3.68 -0.02
CA ASP A 41 -11.10 -3.42 -1.35
C ASP A 41 -10.20 -3.98 -2.45
N GLY A 42 -10.85 -4.60 -3.44
CA GLY A 42 -10.16 -5.25 -4.56
C GLY A 42 -9.40 -4.28 -5.45
N LEU A 43 -9.87 -3.05 -5.64
CA LEU A 43 -9.22 -2.02 -6.43
C LEU A 43 -9.18 -0.70 -5.64
N ARG A 44 -8.03 -0.03 -5.58
CA ARG A 44 -7.85 1.25 -4.89
C ARG A 44 -7.04 2.23 -5.72
N MET A 45 -7.28 3.52 -5.51
CA MET A 45 -6.40 4.57 -6.03
C MET A 45 -5.41 4.99 -4.96
N VAL A 46 -4.13 5.12 -5.32
CA VAL A 46 -3.07 5.50 -4.40
C VAL A 46 -2.26 6.65 -4.99
N THR A 47 -2.23 7.77 -4.28
CA THR A 47 -1.34 8.89 -4.56
C THR A 47 -0.09 8.76 -3.72
N ARG A 48 1.05 8.59 -4.38
CA ARG A 48 2.39 8.41 -3.80
C ARG A 48 2.99 9.74 -3.30
N PRO A 49 4.05 9.71 -2.48
CA PRO A 49 4.74 10.92 -2.00
C PRO A 49 5.27 11.83 -3.12
N ASN A 50 5.64 11.24 -4.26
CA ASN A 50 6.12 11.98 -5.44
C ASN A 50 4.97 12.66 -6.24
N GLY A 51 3.70 12.50 -5.82
CA GLY A 51 2.52 13.03 -6.48
C GLY A 51 1.93 12.12 -7.58
N GLU A 52 2.58 11.03 -7.93
CA GLU A 52 2.05 10.05 -8.88
C GLU A 52 0.82 9.35 -8.30
N THR A 53 -0.22 9.16 -9.11
CA THR A 53 -1.42 8.42 -8.72
C THR A 53 -1.56 7.16 -9.56
N VAL A 54 -1.63 6.02 -8.88
CA VAL A 54 -1.74 4.69 -9.50
C VAL A 54 -2.98 3.97 -9.02
N THR A 55 -3.35 2.92 -9.75
CA THR A 55 -4.39 1.99 -9.32
C THR A 55 -3.75 0.71 -8.80
N GLU A 56 -4.02 0.38 -7.54
CA GLU A 56 -3.61 -0.88 -6.92
C GLU A 56 -4.76 -1.88 -6.95
N GLN A 57 -4.47 -3.14 -7.29
CA GLN A 57 -5.42 -4.25 -7.14
C GLN A 57 -4.94 -5.19 -6.03
N GLN A 58 -5.79 -5.50 -5.05
CA GLN A 58 -5.48 -6.46 -4.00
C GLN A 58 -6.39 -7.70 -4.12
N VAL A 59 -5.79 -8.88 -4.19
CA VAL A 59 -6.49 -10.17 -4.18
C VAL A 59 -5.89 -11.02 -3.07
N GLY A 60 -6.64 -11.17 -1.97
CA GLY A 60 -6.13 -11.80 -0.76
C GLY A 60 -4.92 -11.04 -0.21
N ASN A 61 -3.80 -11.74 -0.08
CA ASN A 61 -2.54 -11.19 0.41
C ASN A 61 -1.61 -10.69 -0.70
N VAL A 62 -2.03 -10.73 -1.96
CA VAL A 62 -1.23 -10.24 -3.10
C VAL A 62 -1.76 -8.89 -3.55
N ARG A 63 -0.86 -7.93 -3.77
CA ARG A 63 -1.16 -6.61 -4.32
C ARG A 63 -0.40 -6.39 -5.62
N PHE A 64 -1.09 -5.88 -6.63
CA PHE A 64 -0.54 -5.49 -7.91
C PHE A 64 -0.56 -3.96 -8.02
N SER A 65 0.56 -3.37 -8.37
CA SER A 65 0.71 -1.94 -8.62
C SER A 65 1.55 -1.69 -9.89
N PRO A 66 1.18 -0.75 -10.76
CA PRO A 66 1.96 -0.43 -11.95
C PRO A 66 3.38 0.05 -11.67
N ASP A 67 3.58 0.79 -10.57
CA ASP A 67 4.86 1.43 -10.19
C ASP A 67 5.72 0.54 -9.28
N ARG A 68 5.08 -0.26 -8.42
CA ARG A 68 5.75 -1.14 -7.43
C ARG A 68 5.75 -2.62 -7.80
N GLY A 69 5.11 -3.00 -8.91
CA GLY A 69 5.03 -4.39 -9.34
C GLY A 69 4.08 -5.23 -8.46
N THR A 70 4.47 -6.47 -8.16
CA THR A 70 3.65 -7.39 -7.34
C THR A 70 4.25 -7.50 -5.95
N GLU A 71 3.41 -7.34 -4.94
CA GLU A 71 3.76 -7.38 -3.53
C GLU A 71 2.97 -8.46 -2.80
N THR A 72 3.58 -9.07 -1.78
CA THR A 72 2.91 -9.99 -0.84
C THR A 72 2.82 -9.33 0.54
N ILE A 73 1.64 -9.38 1.15
CA ILE A 73 1.31 -8.79 2.45
C ILE A 73 1.22 -9.92 3.48
N PHE A 74 1.87 -9.76 4.63
CA PHE A 74 1.86 -10.70 5.77
C PHE A 74 1.16 -10.11 6.99
#